data_AF-A0A3A0AIP9-F1
#
_entry.id   AF-A0A3A0AIP9-F1
#
_cell.length_a   1.000
_cell.length_b   1.000
_cell.length_c   1.000
_cell.angle_alpha   90.00
_cell.angle_beta   90.00
_cell.angle_gamma   90.00
#
_symmetry.space_group_name_H-M   'P 1'
#
loop_
_entity.id
_entity.type
_entity.pdbx_description
1 polymer ?
#
loop_
_entity_poly.entity_id
_entity_poly.type
_entity_poly.pdbx_seq_one_letter_code
_entity_poly.pdbx_strand_id
1 'polypeptide(L)' 'MKQPVNSEAIQAEYSNGILTLRLPKAEEIKPKQIKVVAK' A
#
# COMPACT_ATOMS: atom_id res chain seq x y z
N MET A 1 5.01 -7.22 10.96
CA MET A 1 3.58 -7.02 10.62
C MET A 1 3.43 -7.18 9.10
N LYS A 2 2.69 -8.19 8.61
CA LYS A 2 2.50 -8.43 7.16
C LYS A 2 1.24 -7.67 6.72
N GLN A 3 1.41 -6.58 5.98
CA GLN A 3 0.31 -5.78 5.47
C GLN A 3 -0.14 -6.37 4.12
N PRO A 4 -1.44 -6.58 3.86
CA PRO A 4 -1.88 -7.18 2.60
C PRO A 4 -1.52 -6.27 1.42
N VAL A 5 -0.89 -6.87 0.41
CA VAL A 5 -0.44 -6.22 -0.83
C VAL A 5 -1.36 -6.69 -1.94
N ASN A 6 -1.77 -5.77 -2.81
CA ASN A 6 -2.46 -6.14 -4.04
C ASN A 6 -1.42 -6.64 -5.06
N SER A 7 -1.31 -7.95 -5.21
CA SER A 7 -0.33 -8.60 -6.10
C SER A 7 -0.58 -8.36 -7.58
N GLU A 8 -1.81 -8.07 -7.98
CA GLU A 8 -2.20 -7.89 -9.39
C GLU A 8 -1.80 -6.51 -9.92
N ALA A 9 -1.61 -5.53 -9.04
CA ALA A 9 -1.28 -4.15 -9.39
C ALA A 9 0.19 -3.78 -9.11
N ILE A 10 1.08 -4.76 -8.97
CA ILE A 10 2.50 -4.53 -8.74
C ILE A 10 3.15 -3.92 -9.99
N GLN A 11 4.01 -2.92 -9.79
CA GLN A 11 4.82 -2.33 -10.86
C GLN A 11 6.31 -2.49 -10.54
N ALA A 12 7.10 -2.82 -11.55
CA ALA A 12 8.54 -2.94 -11.47
C ALA A 12 9.20 -2.08 -12.55
N GLU A 13 10.23 -1.33 -12.16
CA GLU A 13 11.00 -0.47 -13.06
C GLU A 13 12.49 -0.69 -12.80
N TYR A 14 13.27 -0.89 -13.86
CA TYR A 14 14.71 -1.07 -13.77
C TYR A 14 15.42 0.02 -14.58
N SER A 15 16.18 0.87 -13.90
CA SER A 15 16.94 1.95 -14.54
C SER A 15 18.27 2.18 -13.82
N ASN A 16 19.32 2.45 -14.59
CA ASN A 16 20.67 2.75 -14.08
C ASN A 16 21.22 1.71 -13.07
N GLY A 17 20.90 0.43 -13.25
CA GLY A 17 21.33 -0.63 -12.33
C GLY A 17 20.47 -0.78 -11.07
N ILE A 18 19.38 -0.02 -10.94
CA ILE A 18 18.50 -0.02 -9.78
C ILE A 18 17.15 -0.60 -10.15
N LEU A 19 16.72 -1.62 -9.40
CA LEU A 19 15.38 -2.17 -9.46
C LEU A 19 14.48 -1.48 -8.45
N THR A 20 13.47 -0.78 -8.94
CA THR A 20 12.43 -0.13 -8.15
C THR A 20 11.13 -0.94 -8.24
N LEU A 21 10.56 -1.28 -7.09
CA LEU A 21 9.29 -2.00 -6.99
C LEU A 21 8.24 -1.13 -6.30
N ARG A 22 7.06 -0.99 -6.91
CA ARG A 22 5.88 -0.35 -6.32
C ARG A 22 4.89 -1.42 -5.92
N LEU A 23 4.65 -1.54 -4.62
CA LEU A 23 3.71 -2.49 -4.01
C LEU A 23 2.49 -1.73 -3.48
N PRO A 24 1.36 -1.69 -4.21
CA PRO A 24 0.16 -1.05 -3.72
C PRO A 24 -0.43 -1.82 -2.54
N LYS A 25 -0.87 -1.08 -1.52
CA LYS A 25 -1.59 -1.64 -0.38
C LYS A 25 -2.97 -2.13 -0.84
N ALA A 26 -3.42 -3.26 -0.29
CA ALA A 26 -4.78 -3.74 -0.54
C ALA A 26 -5.82 -2.71 -0.08
N GLU A 27 -6.85 -2.47 -0.90
CA GLU A 27 -7.87 -1.43 -0.66
C GLU A 27 -8.68 -1.63 0.63
N GLU A 28 -8.69 -2.84 1.20
CA GLU A 28 -9.30 -3.15 2.50
C GLU A 28 -8.66 -2.39 3.69
N ILE A 29 -7.52 -1.73 3.49
CA ILE A 29 -6.80 -0.98 4.52
C ILE A 29 -7.06 0.54 4.39
N LYS A 30 -8.28 0.96 4.04
CA LYS A 30 -8.69 2.33 4.35
C LYS A 30 -8.95 2.38 5.86
N PRO A 31 -8.11 3.06 6.68
CA PRO A 31 -8.39 3.17 8.09
C PRO A 31 -9.75 3.84 8.23
N LYS A 32 -10.73 3.15 8.84
CA LYS A 32 -11.98 3.77 9.24
C LYS A 32 -11.59 4.94 10.14
N GLN A 33 -11.70 6.18 9.65
CA GLN A 33 -11.48 7.35 10.49
C GLN A 33 -12.47 7.26 11.65
N ILE A 34 -11.97 6.95 12.85
CA ILE A 34 -12.79 6.94 14.06
C ILE A 34 -13.01 8.41 14.40
N LYS A 35 -14.19 8.95 14.11
CA LYS A 35 -14.57 10.29 14.56
C LYS A 35 -14.68 10.24 16.09
N VAL A 36 -13.71 10.80 16.79
CA VAL A 36 -13.79 10.99 18.24
C VAL A 36 -14.74 12.16 18.49
N VAL A 37 -15.96 11.87 18.94
CA VAL A 37 -16.90 12.90 19.38
C VAL A 37 -16.60 13.15 20.86
N ALA A 38 -15.96 14.28 21.18
CA ALA A 38 -15.83 14.75 22.55
C ALA A 38 -17.18 15.34 22.98
N LYS A 39 -17.65 14.92 24.16
CA LYS A 39 -18.90 15.34 24.77
C LYS A 39 -18.75 16.71 25.42
#